data_AF-A0A2E3KCY9-F1
#
_entry.id   AF-A0A2E3KCY9-F1
#
_cell.length_a   1.000
_cell.length_b   1.000
_cell.length_c   1.000
_cell.angle_alpha   90.00
_cell.angle_beta   90.00
_cell.angle_gamma   90.00
#
_symmetry.space_group_name_H-M   'P 1'
#
loop_
_entity.id
_entity.type
_entity.pdbx_description
1 polymer ?
#
loop_
_entity_poly.entity_id
_entity_poly.type
_entity_poly.pdbx_seq_one_letter_code
_entity_poly.pdbx_strand_id
1 'polypeptide(L)'
;MDKNIFSVPNNTRTIDDFKARLIQGGARPNLFEVEMAFPTEDIFPELGDTTFRMMIKGAQLPASNIAEVIVPFRGRQLKVAGDRRFDPWTITVINDGDFKLREAFEKWANFITKVSDGSGTINPNDYQVNWIVNQLGRAKFTEGRAVDSDSQLPVLRRYYMQGCWPSQVSPIEL
;
A
#
# COMPACT_ATOMS: atom_id res chain seq x y z
N MET A 1 -5.50 10.83 -22.44
CA MET A 1 -4.86 9.73 -21.68
C MET A 1 -3.81 9.04 -22.60
N ASP A 2 -3.06 9.80 -23.41
CA ASP A 2 -2.75 9.32 -24.79
C ASP A 2 -1.27 9.05 -25.08
N LYS A 3 -0.48 8.70 -24.06
CA LYS A 3 0.92 8.31 -24.27
C LYS A 3 1.22 7.03 -23.49
N ASN A 4 1.14 5.89 -24.18
CA ASN A 4 1.47 4.57 -23.68
C ASN A 4 2.93 4.24 -24.05
N ILE A 5 3.72 3.75 -23.09
CA ILE A 5 5.13 3.38 -23.29
C ILE A 5 5.35 2.33 -24.40
N PHE A 6 4.33 1.55 -24.74
CA PHE A 6 4.39 0.52 -25.78
C PHE A 6 4.22 1.06 -27.21
N SER A 7 3.93 2.36 -27.40
CA SER A 7 3.69 2.93 -28.74
C SER A 7 4.97 3.35 -29.48
N VAL A 8 6.16 3.21 -28.89
CA VAL A 8 7.45 3.63 -29.49
C VAL A 8 8.28 2.41 -29.88
N PRO A 9 8.50 2.14 -31.19
CA PRO A 9 9.30 1.00 -31.66
C PRO A 9 10.74 1.04 -31.11
N ASN A 10 11.26 -0.11 -30.69
CA ASN A 10 12.59 -0.22 -30.08
C ASN A 10 13.68 -0.51 -31.10
N ASN A 11 13.91 0.43 -32.02
CA ASN A 11 14.88 0.25 -33.10
C ASN A 11 16.24 0.94 -32.87
N THR A 12 16.35 1.80 -31.85
CA THR A 12 17.58 2.51 -31.49
C THR A 12 17.79 2.51 -29.97
N ARG A 13 19.06 2.33 -29.56
CA ARG A 13 19.50 2.22 -28.17
C ARG A 13 20.17 3.52 -27.69
N THR A 14 19.59 4.67 -28.00
CA THR A 14 20.15 5.97 -27.59
C THR A 14 19.61 6.40 -26.22
N ILE A 15 20.35 7.28 -25.53
CA ILE A 15 19.92 7.85 -24.23
C ILE A 15 18.67 8.72 -24.40
N ASP A 16 18.50 9.36 -25.55
CA ASP A 16 17.34 10.20 -25.83
C ASP A 16 16.06 9.36 -26.03
N ASP A 17 16.18 8.18 -26.65
CA ASP A 17 15.07 7.22 -26.73
C ASP A 17 14.65 6.70 -25.35
N PHE A 18 15.61 6.51 -24.43
CA PHE A 18 15.32 6.13 -23.04
C PHE A 18 14.53 7.24 -22.32
N LYS A 19 14.95 8.50 -22.43
CA LYS A 19 14.25 9.65 -21.85
C LYS A 19 12.86 9.83 -22.46
N ALA A 20 12.73 9.65 -23.78
CA ALA A 20 11.46 9.78 -24.50
C ALA A 20 10.41 8.75 -24.06
N ARG A 21 10.82 7.57 -23.54
CA ARG A 21 9.90 6.55 -23.00
C ARG A 21 9.43 6.84 -21.58
N LEU A 22 10.19 7.61 -20.80
CA LEU A 22 9.81 7.99 -19.44
C LEU A 22 8.87 9.21 -19.44
N ILE A 23 7.81 9.13 -20.24
CA ILE A 23 6.90 10.25 -20.57
C ILE A 23 6.24 10.84 -19.32
N GLN A 24 5.92 10.00 -18.33
CA GLN A 24 5.27 10.42 -17.09
C GLN A 24 6.25 10.74 -15.96
N GLY A 25 7.57 10.57 -16.18
CA GLY A 25 8.54 10.49 -15.09
C GLY A 25 8.33 9.20 -14.28
N GLY A 26 9.40 8.58 -13.79
CA GLY A 26 9.25 7.36 -12.98
C GLY A 26 8.37 7.61 -11.75
N ALA A 27 7.61 6.60 -11.34
CA ALA A 27 6.85 6.64 -10.09
C ALA A 27 7.82 6.82 -8.91
N ARG A 28 7.51 7.76 -8.02
CA ARG A 28 8.36 8.05 -6.86
C ARG A 28 7.82 7.30 -5.64
N PRO A 29 8.71 6.73 -4.80
CA PRO A 29 8.30 5.96 -3.63
C PRO A 29 7.67 6.81 -2.52
N ASN A 30 7.76 8.14 -2.60
CA ASN A 30 7.22 9.06 -1.59
C ASN A 30 5.89 9.72 -1.99
N LEU A 31 5.42 9.52 -3.22
CA LEU A 31 4.18 10.13 -3.72
C LEU A 31 3.05 9.09 -3.67
N PHE A 32 2.60 8.78 -2.46
CA PHE A 32 1.46 7.91 -2.24
C PHE A 32 0.65 8.42 -1.05
N GLU A 33 -0.62 8.06 -1.04
CA GLU A 33 -1.52 8.21 0.10
C GLU A 33 -2.19 6.86 0.38
N VAL A 34 -2.53 6.63 1.64
CA VAL A 34 -3.23 5.41 2.04
C VAL A 34 -4.49 5.80 2.80
N GLU A 35 -5.64 5.39 2.28
CA GLU A 35 -6.91 5.47 2.95
C GLU A 35 -7.07 4.23 3.84
N MET A 36 -6.94 4.47 5.14
CA MET A 36 -7.08 3.45 6.17
C MET A 36 -8.51 3.46 6.70
N ALA A 37 -9.16 2.30 6.64
CA ALA A 37 -10.42 2.07 7.34
C ALA A 37 -10.14 1.31 8.64
N PHE A 38 -10.96 1.52 9.66
CA PHE A 38 -10.96 0.73 10.88
C PHE A 38 -12.28 -0.03 11.00
N PRO A 39 -12.34 -1.13 11.76
CA PRO A 39 -13.60 -1.78 12.08
C PRO A 39 -14.52 -0.82 12.82
N THR A 40 -15.82 -1.12 12.88
CA THR A 40 -16.92 -0.34 13.49
C THR A 40 -16.51 0.90 14.29
N GLU A 41 -16.88 2.10 13.80
CA GLU A 41 -16.48 3.39 14.38
C GLU A 41 -16.81 3.53 15.88
N ASP A 42 -17.89 2.91 16.35
CA ASP A 42 -18.31 2.94 17.76
C ASP A 42 -17.27 2.33 18.73
N ILE A 43 -16.38 1.45 18.24
CA ILE A 43 -15.32 0.81 19.04
C ILE A 43 -14.08 1.71 19.14
N PHE A 44 -13.93 2.66 18.21
CA PHE A 44 -12.76 3.51 18.07
C PHE A 44 -13.13 5.01 18.10
N PRO A 45 -13.79 5.50 19.16
CA PRO A 45 -14.25 6.89 19.25
C PRO A 45 -13.10 7.90 19.18
N GLU A 46 -11.87 7.49 19.51
CA GLU A 46 -10.67 8.31 19.38
C GLU A 46 -10.29 8.66 17.93
N LEU A 47 -10.76 7.90 16.94
CA LEU A 47 -10.36 8.10 15.55
C LEU A 47 -11.01 9.34 14.90
N GLY A 48 -12.08 9.92 15.46
CA GLY A 48 -12.66 11.16 14.94
C GLY A 48 -12.83 11.18 13.41
N ASP A 49 -12.52 12.31 12.77
CA ASP A 49 -12.46 12.40 11.30
C ASP A 49 -11.24 11.62 10.77
N THR A 50 -11.49 10.58 9.98
CA THR A 50 -10.50 9.62 9.46
C THR A 50 -9.61 10.19 8.34
N THR A 51 -9.40 11.50 8.32
CA THR A 51 -8.53 12.24 7.39
C THR A 51 -7.04 11.91 7.55
N PHE A 52 -6.67 10.89 8.35
CA PHE A 52 -5.32 10.31 8.56
C PHE A 52 -4.62 9.74 7.31
N ARG A 53 -5.07 10.11 6.11
CA ARG A 53 -4.58 9.65 4.80
C ARG A 53 -3.07 9.83 4.59
N MET A 54 -2.42 10.64 5.42
CA MET A 54 -1.03 11.08 5.26
C MET A 54 -0.06 10.59 6.34
N MET A 55 -0.50 9.81 7.35
CA MET A 55 0.39 9.38 8.44
C MET A 55 1.23 8.13 8.12
N ILE A 56 0.96 7.43 7.01
CA ILE A 56 1.79 6.31 6.57
C ILE A 56 3.02 6.83 5.84
N LYS A 57 4.20 6.57 6.41
CA LYS A 57 5.51 6.96 5.86
C LYS A 57 6.04 5.97 4.83
N GLY A 58 5.73 4.68 5.01
CA GLY A 58 6.23 3.63 4.14
C GLY A 58 5.23 2.49 4.06
N ALA A 59 4.82 2.15 2.85
CA ALA A 59 4.08 0.94 2.58
C ALA A 59 4.71 0.27 1.36
N GLN A 60 5.17 -0.96 1.52
CA GLN A 60 5.60 -1.78 0.39
C GLN A 60 4.39 -2.53 -0.15
N LEU A 61 4.19 -2.60 -1.46
CA LEU A 61 3.15 -3.48 -1.99
C LEU A 61 3.53 -4.94 -1.64
N PRO A 62 2.59 -5.76 -1.13
CA PRO A 62 2.87 -7.13 -0.76
C PRO A 62 3.30 -7.92 -2.00
N ALA A 63 4.36 -8.71 -1.85
CA ALA A 63 4.84 -9.55 -2.94
C ALA A 63 3.81 -10.63 -3.25
N SER A 64 3.54 -10.82 -4.54
CA SER A 64 2.77 -11.96 -5.03
C SER A 64 3.75 -13.00 -5.54
N ASN A 65 3.99 -14.02 -4.73
CA ASN A 65 4.95 -15.08 -5.02
C ASN A 65 4.22 -16.28 -5.62
N ILE A 66 4.80 -16.86 -6.67
CA ILE A 66 4.34 -18.12 -7.26
C ILE A 66 5.47 -19.12 -7.08
N ALA A 67 5.24 -20.17 -6.28
CA ALA A 67 6.24 -21.19 -6.06
C ALA A 67 6.50 -21.99 -7.35
N GLU A 68 7.74 -22.40 -7.59
CA GLU A 68 8.07 -23.27 -8.73
C GLU A 68 7.98 -24.74 -8.31
N VAL A 69 7.25 -25.54 -9.08
CA VAL A 69 7.24 -27.00 -8.98
C VAL A 69 8.24 -27.57 -9.97
N ILE A 70 9.23 -28.30 -9.48
CA ILE A 70 10.26 -28.91 -10.31
C ILE A 70 9.82 -30.30 -10.76
N VAL A 71 9.68 -30.47 -12.08
CA VAL A 71 9.38 -31.75 -12.72
C VAL A 71 10.67 -32.26 -13.40
N PRO A 72 11.34 -33.29 -12.83
CA PRO A 72 12.51 -33.86 -13.46
C PRO A 72 12.12 -34.67 -14.70
N PHE A 73 12.73 -34.37 -15.84
CA PHE A 73 12.54 -35.10 -17.08
C PHE A 73 13.88 -35.31 -17.78
N ARG A 74 14.26 -36.59 -17.95
CA ARG A 74 15.47 -37.00 -18.69
C ARG A 74 16.75 -36.25 -18.26
N GLY A 75 16.99 -36.15 -16.95
CA GLY A 75 18.18 -35.48 -16.40
C GLY A 75 18.14 -33.95 -16.47
N ARG A 76 17.03 -33.35 -16.91
CA ARG A 76 16.77 -31.91 -16.84
C ARG A 76 15.67 -31.64 -15.81
N GLN A 77 15.72 -30.45 -15.21
CA GLN A 77 14.69 -29.98 -14.29
C GLN A 77 13.81 -28.94 -15.01
N LEU A 78 12.55 -29.30 -15.28
CA LEU A 78 11.57 -28.38 -15.84
C LEU A 78 10.85 -27.68 -14.69
N LYS A 79 10.76 -26.35 -14.74
CA LYS A 79 10.10 -25.53 -13.73
C LYS A 79 8.68 -25.22 -14.19
N VAL A 80 7.69 -25.61 -13.41
CA VAL A 80 6.26 -25.35 -13.64
C VAL A 80 5.75 -24.41 -12.55
N ALA A 81 4.89 -23.46 -12.90
CA ALA A 81 4.28 -22.57 -11.91
C ALA A 81 3.35 -23.36 -10.97
N GLY A 82 3.56 -23.21 -9.67
CA GLY A 82 2.77 -23.81 -8.59
C GLY A 82 1.68 -22.86 -8.06
N ASP A 83 1.46 -22.90 -6.74
CA ASP A 83 0.46 -22.08 -6.06
C ASP A 83 0.92 -20.63 -5.86
N ARG A 84 -0.04 -19.69 -5.88
CA ARG A 84 0.19 -18.28 -5.56
C ARG A 84 0.01 -18.06 -4.07
N ARG A 85 0.97 -17.35 -3.45
CA ARG A 85 0.93 -16.87 -2.08
C ARG A 85 1.16 -15.37 -2.02
N PHE A 86 0.63 -14.73 -0.99
CA PHE A 86 0.84 -13.31 -0.71
C PHE A 86 1.58 -13.15 0.60
N ASP A 87 2.60 -12.32 0.59
CA ASP A 87 3.38 -12.02 1.79
C ASP A 87 2.62 -11.02 2.69
N PRO A 88 2.85 -11.04 4.02
CA PRO A 88 2.27 -10.06 4.92
C PRO A 88 2.58 -8.63 4.49
N TRP A 89 1.57 -7.77 4.51
CA TRP A 89 1.74 -6.37 4.17
C TRP A 89 2.32 -5.60 5.36
N THR A 90 3.52 -5.03 5.19
CA THR A 90 4.18 -4.23 6.22
C THR A 90 4.01 -2.74 5.93
N ILE A 91 3.50 -2.02 6.93
CA ILE A 91 3.36 -0.56 6.90
C ILE A 91 4.18 0.07 8.02
N THR A 92 4.70 1.27 7.76
CA THR A 92 5.33 2.13 8.76
C THR A 92 4.51 3.39 8.90
N VAL A 93 4.03 3.61 10.11
CA VAL A 93 3.16 4.72 10.48
C VAL A 93 3.95 5.70 11.32
N ILE A 94 3.81 6.99 11.07
CA ILE A 94 4.36 8.03 11.96
C ILE A 94 3.42 8.14 13.16
N ASN A 95 3.99 8.02 14.36
CA ASN A 95 3.24 8.24 15.58
C ASN A 95 3.11 9.75 15.85
N ASP A 96 1.88 10.21 16.07
CA ASP A 96 1.61 11.58 16.49
C ASP A 96 1.75 11.71 18.02
N GLY A 97 1.86 12.94 18.51
CA GLY A 97 2.03 13.24 19.95
C GLY A 97 0.85 12.81 20.82
N ASP A 98 -0.32 12.56 20.23
CA ASP A 98 -1.52 12.11 20.94
C ASP A 98 -1.71 10.58 20.94
N PHE A 99 -0.84 9.81 20.25
CA PHE A 99 -0.83 8.34 20.21
C PHE A 99 -2.12 7.64 19.74
N LYS A 100 -3.13 8.37 19.27
CA LYS A 100 -4.45 7.80 18.96
C LYS A 100 -4.40 6.71 17.91
N LEU A 101 -3.56 6.89 16.89
CA LEU A 101 -3.43 5.89 15.83
C LEU A 101 -2.79 4.60 16.34
N ARG A 102 -1.79 4.71 17.22
CA ARG A 102 -1.19 3.54 17.87
C ARG A 102 -2.20 2.83 18.77
N GLU A 103 -2.96 3.59 19.56
CA GLU A 103 -4.03 3.08 20.43
C GLU A 103 -5.11 2.34 19.63
N ALA A 104 -5.52 2.89 18.48
CA ALA A 104 -6.50 2.26 17.59
C ALA A 104 -6.01 0.88 17.09
N PHE A 105 -4.73 0.76 16.68
CA PHE A 105 -4.16 -0.54 16.28
C PHE A 105 -4.08 -1.52 17.46
N GLU A 106 -3.82 -1.07 18.68
CA GLU A 106 -3.83 -1.94 19.88
C GLU A 106 -5.22 -2.42 20.23
N LYS A 107 -6.21 -1.52 20.18
CA LYS A 107 -7.61 -1.87 20.39
C LYS A 107 -8.11 -2.83 19.31
N TRP A 108 -7.69 -2.66 18.06
CA TRP A 108 -8.05 -3.59 16.99
C TRP A 108 -7.43 -4.97 17.21
N ALA A 109 -6.15 -5.05 17.58
CA ALA A 109 -5.53 -6.33 17.96
C ALA A 109 -6.26 -6.98 19.14
N ASN A 110 -6.59 -6.21 20.18
CA ASN A 110 -7.37 -6.67 21.33
C ASN A 110 -8.81 -7.08 20.95
N PHE A 111 -9.42 -6.45 19.95
CA PHE A 111 -10.76 -6.81 19.48
C PHE A 111 -10.78 -8.19 18.82
N ILE A 112 -9.72 -8.53 18.08
CA ILE A 112 -9.53 -9.86 17.47
C ILE A 112 -9.23 -10.90 18.56
N THR A 113 -8.30 -10.59 19.45
CA THR A 113 -7.95 -11.47 20.58
C THR A 113 -7.47 -10.62 21.74
N LYS A 114 -8.28 -10.58 22.80
CA LYS A 114 -7.96 -9.80 24.00
C LYS A 114 -6.78 -10.39 24.72
N VAL A 115 -5.88 -9.51 25.19
CA VAL A 115 -4.73 -9.90 26.01
C VAL A 115 -5.16 -10.48 27.37
N SER A 116 -6.31 -10.07 27.92
CA SER A 116 -6.73 -10.43 29.28
C SER A 116 -7.22 -11.87 29.44
N ASP A 117 -8.01 -12.36 28.49
CA ASP A 117 -8.74 -13.64 28.60
C ASP A 117 -8.74 -14.46 27.30
N GLY A 118 -8.08 -13.97 26.25
CA GLY A 118 -8.08 -14.61 24.93
C GLY A 118 -9.44 -14.61 24.24
N SER A 119 -10.46 -13.95 24.80
CA SER A 119 -11.74 -13.78 24.15
C SER A 119 -11.62 -12.74 23.02
N GLY A 120 -12.44 -12.88 21.99
CA GLY A 120 -12.39 -11.97 20.85
C GLY A 120 -13.45 -12.30 19.82
N THR A 121 -13.56 -11.44 18.80
CA THR A 121 -14.45 -11.76 17.69
C THR A 121 -13.89 -12.89 16.84
N ILE A 122 -14.74 -13.87 16.54
CA ILE A 122 -14.39 -15.00 15.67
C ILE A 122 -14.84 -14.77 14.23
N ASN A 123 -15.71 -13.79 13.99
CA ASN A 123 -16.27 -13.52 12.67
C ASN A 123 -15.34 -12.58 11.89
N PRO A 124 -14.73 -13.03 10.78
CA PRO A 124 -13.83 -12.21 9.98
C PRO A 124 -14.44 -10.90 9.50
N ASN A 125 -15.75 -10.89 9.21
CA ASN A 125 -16.42 -9.70 8.69
C ASN A 125 -16.47 -8.54 9.71
N ASP A 126 -16.33 -8.83 11.00
CA ASP A 126 -16.45 -7.82 12.05
C ASP A 126 -15.14 -7.07 12.28
N TYR A 127 -13.98 -7.68 11.93
CA TYR A 127 -12.66 -7.10 12.18
C TYR A 127 -11.81 -6.90 10.93
N GLN A 128 -12.18 -7.48 9.79
CA GLN A 128 -11.45 -7.28 8.54
C GLN A 128 -12.02 -6.09 7.77
N VAL A 129 -11.15 -5.20 7.32
CA VAL A 129 -11.54 -3.98 6.60
C VAL A 129 -10.70 -3.77 5.35
N ASN A 130 -11.24 -3.03 4.40
CA ASN A 130 -10.58 -2.79 3.12
C ASN A 130 -9.84 -1.45 3.14
N TRP A 131 -8.59 -1.45 2.68
CA TRP A 131 -7.76 -0.25 2.57
C TRP A 131 -7.46 0.06 1.12
N ILE A 132 -7.17 1.33 0.84
CA ILE A 132 -6.91 1.81 -0.51
C ILE A 132 -5.57 2.55 -0.52
N VAL A 133 -4.66 2.14 -1.41
CA VAL A 133 -3.39 2.83 -1.64
C VAL A 133 -3.46 3.56 -2.98
N ASN A 134 -3.35 4.88 -2.96
CA ASN A 134 -3.31 5.70 -4.17
C ASN A 134 -1.87 6.17 -4.43
N GLN A 135 -1.34 5.83 -5.60
CA GLN A 135 -0.11 6.41 -6.10
C GLN A 135 -0.42 7.77 -6.73
N LEU A 136 0.24 8.81 -6.24
CA LEU A 136 0.05 10.17 -6.68
C LEU A 136 1.05 10.56 -7.77
N GLY A 137 0.58 11.40 -8.69
CA GLY A 137 1.39 12.01 -9.73
C GLY A 137 1.95 13.36 -9.30
N ARG A 138 2.80 13.94 -10.14
CA ARG A 138 3.30 15.30 -9.90
C ARG A 138 2.17 16.31 -10.09
N ALA A 139 2.16 17.37 -9.27
CA ALA A 139 1.40 18.58 -9.55
C ALA A 139 1.73 19.10 -10.96
N LYS A 140 0.72 19.57 -11.68
CA LYS A 140 0.95 20.21 -12.98
C LYS A 140 1.67 21.54 -12.72
N PHE A 141 2.83 21.72 -13.33
CA PHE A 141 3.50 23.02 -13.34
C PHE A 141 2.84 23.88 -14.43
N THR A 142 2.17 24.95 -14.04
CA THR A 142 1.73 26.00 -14.96
C THR A 142 2.77 27.12 -14.92
N GLU A 143 3.37 27.46 -16.06
CA GLU A 143 4.40 28.49 -16.13
C GLU A 143 3.89 29.82 -15.52
N GLY A 144 4.69 30.42 -14.62
CA GLY A 144 4.43 31.76 -14.08
C GLY A 144 3.68 31.86 -12.75
N ARG A 145 3.29 30.76 -12.09
CA ARG A 145 2.78 30.77 -10.70
C ARG A 145 3.58 29.85 -9.78
N ALA A 146 3.76 30.29 -8.54
CA ALA A 146 4.22 29.42 -7.45
C ALA A 146 3.35 28.17 -7.38
N VAL A 147 3.96 27.04 -7.01
CA VAL A 147 3.26 25.75 -6.85
C VAL A 147 2.13 25.96 -5.86
N ASP A 148 0.90 25.86 -6.37
CA ASP A 148 -0.30 26.04 -5.56
C ASP A 148 -0.39 24.88 -4.56
N SER A 149 -0.20 25.19 -3.28
CA SER A 149 -0.14 24.18 -2.21
C SER A 149 -1.49 23.48 -1.98
N ASP A 150 -2.57 24.05 -2.54
CA ASP A 150 -3.94 23.54 -2.47
C ASP A 150 -4.33 22.73 -3.73
N SER A 151 -3.41 22.53 -4.68
CA SER A 151 -3.73 21.78 -5.91
C SER A 151 -3.82 20.27 -5.65
N GLN A 152 -4.99 19.67 -5.93
CA GLN A 152 -5.18 18.22 -5.87
C GLN A 152 -4.20 17.50 -6.82
N LEU A 153 -3.37 16.63 -6.24
CA LEU A 153 -2.45 15.80 -7.00
C LEU A 153 -3.23 14.73 -7.77
N PRO A 154 -2.94 14.49 -9.05
CA PRO A 154 -3.64 13.48 -9.83
C PRO A 154 -3.29 12.08 -9.33
N VAL A 155 -4.28 11.23 -9.09
CA VAL A 155 -4.07 9.81 -8.79
C VAL A 155 -3.68 9.08 -10.08
N LEU A 156 -2.49 8.47 -10.10
CA LEU A 156 -1.99 7.72 -11.25
C LEU A 156 -2.47 6.26 -11.23
N ARG A 157 -2.52 5.65 -10.04
CA ARG A 157 -2.89 4.25 -9.86
C ARG A 157 -3.48 4.05 -8.47
N ARG A 158 -4.49 3.19 -8.38
CA ARG A 158 -5.11 2.77 -7.12
C ARG A 158 -4.92 1.27 -6.92
N TYR A 159 -4.55 0.88 -5.72
CA TYR A 159 -4.46 -0.51 -5.26
C TYR A 159 -5.47 -0.73 -4.15
N TYR A 160 -6.23 -1.82 -4.25
CA TYR A 160 -7.23 -2.21 -3.27
C TYR A 160 -6.68 -3.36 -2.44
N MET A 161 -6.62 -3.16 -1.13
CA MET A 161 -6.18 -4.16 -0.16
C MET A 161 -7.45 -4.66 0.55
N GLN A 162 -7.75 -5.94 0.38
CA GLN A 162 -8.98 -6.53 0.90
C GLN A 162 -8.72 -7.33 2.16
N GLY A 163 -9.61 -7.20 3.14
CA GLY A 163 -9.57 -7.99 4.36
C GLY A 163 -8.32 -7.75 5.22
N CYS A 164 -7.88 -6.50 5.33
CA CYS A 164 -6.74 -6.12 6.14
C CYS A 164 -7.08 -6.21 7.62
N TRP A 165 -6.11 -6.67 8.41
CA TRP A 165 -6.14 -6.70 9.88
C TRP A 165 -4.69 -6.73 10.41
N PRO A 166 -4.42 -6.23 11.62
CA PRO A 166 -3.07 -6.19 12.18
C PRO A 166 -2.66 -7.56 12.72
N SER A 167 -1.72 -8.23 12.06
CA SER A 167 -1.12 -9.47 12.56
C SER A 167 -0.06 -9.23 13.64
N GLN A 168 0.55 -8.05 13.64
CA GLN A 168 1.52 -7.61 14.63
C GLN A 168 1.47 -6.09 14.71
N VAL A 169 1.49 -5.55 15.93
CA VAL A 169 1.81 -4.14 16.15
C VAL A 169 3.22 -4.05 16.72
N SER A 170 4.13 -3.47 15.93
CA SER A 170 5.57 -3.47 16.21
C SER A 170 5.93 -2.66 17.46
N PRO A 171 7.07 -2.95 18.12
CA PRO A 171 7.60 -2.10 19.17
C PRO A 171 7.85 -0.68 18.65
N ILE A 172 7.75 0.30 19.55
CA ILE A 172 8.18 1.68 19.34
C ILE A 172 9.38 1.94 20.24
N GLU A 173 10.44 2.50 19.66
CA GLU A 173 11.59 2.98 20.42
C GLU A 173 11.23 4.35 21.02
N LEU A 174 11.39 4.51 22.34
CA LEU A 174 11.00 5.70 23.11
C LEU A 174 12.19 6.63 23.39
#